data_AF-A0AAU2DFF7-F1
#
_entry.id   AF-A0AAU2DFF7-F1
#
_cell.length_a   1.000
_cell.length_b   1.000
_cell.length_c   1.000
_cell.angle_alpha   90.00
_cell.angle_beta   90.00
_cell.angle_gamma   90.00
#
_symmetry.space_group_name_H-M   'P 1'
#
loop_
_entity.id
_entity.type
_entity.pdbx_description
1 polymer ?
#
loop_
_entity_poly.entity_id
_entity_poly.type
_entity_poly.pdbx_seq_one_letter_code
_entity_poly.pdbx_strand_id
1 'polypeptide(L)' 'MAATRHKTTQEPPVVLPTGFNAWLLDCVPAPGCEVCAANWKQLKAAEGHGNIAEAARHATEVRDHASGVH' A
#
# COMPACT_ATOMS: atom_id res chain seq x y z
N MET A 1 -25.27 32.10 9.73
CA MET A 1 -25.27 30.75 9.13
C MET A 1 -24.29 30.77 7.96
N ALA A 2 -23.09 30.24 8.13
CA ALA A 2 -22.06 30.27 7.07
C ALA A 2 -22.18 29.00 6.22
N ALA A 3 -22.49 29.19 4.93
CA ALA A 3 -22.60 28.11 3.95
C ALA A 3 -21.23 27.47 3.70
N THR A 4 -21.12 26.16 3.85
CA THR A 4 -19.96 25.36 3.49
C THR A 4 -19.76 25.40 1.98
N ARG A 5 -18.69 26.05 1.51
CA ARG A 5 -18.31 26.01 0.09
C ARG A 5 -17.64 24.66 -0.21
N HIS A 6 -18.23 23.86 -1.09
CA HIS A 6 -17.57 22.68 -1.63
C HIS A 6 -16.37 23.09 -2.49
N LYS A 7 -15.18 22.60 -2.14
CA LYS A 7 -13.94 22.81 -2.89
C LYS A 7 -14.02 22.01 -4.20
N THR A 8 -14.16 22.67 -5.33
CA THR A 8 -14.02 22.04 -6.65
C THR A 8 -12.54 21.69 -6.89
N THR A 9 -12.27 20.40 -7.11
CA THR A 9 -10.96 19.81 -7.39
C THR A 9 -10.39 20.33 -8.71
N GLN A 10 -9.85 21.55 -8.73
CA GLN A 10 -9.12 22.13 -9.87
C GLN A 10 -7.61 22.22 -9.62
N GLU A 11 -7.12 21.61 -8.55
CA GLU A 11 -5.68 21.48 -8.32
C GLU A 11 -5.11 20.37 -9.20
N PRO A 12 -3.97 20.59 -9.88
CA PRO A 12 -3.24 19.52 -10.57
C PRO A 12 -3.00 18.36 -9.61
N PRO A 13 -3.08 17.09 -10.07
CA PRO A 13 -2.72 15.95 -9.24
C PRO A 13 -1.35 16.18 -8.61
N VAL A 14 -1.26 15.99 -7.29
CA VAL A 14 0.03 16.06 -6.60
C VAL A 14 0.93 14.96 -7.17
N VAL A 15 2.10 15.35 -7.67
CA VAL A 15 3.12 14.41 -8.11
C VAL A 15 3.80 13.88 -6.87
N LEU A 16 3.68 12.57 -6.64
CA LEU A 16 4.36 11.92 -5.52
C LEU A 16 5.87 11.84 -5.80
N PRO A 17 6.71 11.91 -4.75
CA PRO A 17 8.15 11.78 -4.90
C PRO A 17 8.54 10.47 -5.61
N THR A 18 9.59 10.53 -6.42
CA THR A 18 10.23 9.33 -6.96
C THR A 18 10.62 8.41 -5.81
N GLY A 19 10.20 7.14 -5.86
CA GLY A 19 10.42 6.16 -4.80
C GLY A 19 9.24 5.98 -3.83
N PHE A 20 8.15 6.75 -3.95
CA PHE A 20 6.95 6.53 -3.13
C PHE A 20 6.44 5.10 -3.19
N ASN A 21 6.35 4.50 -4.39
CA ASN A 21 5.91 3.11 -4.53
C ASN A 21 6.89 2.13 -3.89
N ALA A 22 8.21 2.39 -3.96
CA ALA A 22 9.20 1.53 -3.31
C ALA A 22 9.02 1.56 -1.78
N TRP A 23 8.85 2.75 -1.20
CA TRP A 23 8.52 2.89 0.22
C TRP A 23 7.17 2.23 0.59
N LEU A 24 6.14 2.42 -0.25
CA LEU A 24 4.81 1.85 -0.03
C LEU A 24 4.81 0.32 -0.03
N LEU A 25 5.67 -0.30 -0.82
CA LEU A 25 5.78 -1.76 -0.97
C LEU A 25 6.90 -2.37 -0.09
N ASP A 26 7.61 -1.56 0.69
CA ASP A 26 8.69 -2.01 1.56
C ASP A 26 8.15 -2.73 2.80
N CYS A 27 8.07 -4.06 2.73
CA CYS A 27 7.66 -4.93 3.84
C CYS A 27 8.50 -6.21 3.87
N VAL A 28 8.61 -6.83 5.04
CA VAL A 28 9.35 -8.08 5.23
C VAL A 28 8.43 -9.15 5.83
N PRO A 29 8.23 -10.30 5.16
CA PRO A 29 7.42 -11.37 5.70
C PRO A 29 8.09 -12.01 6.93
N ALA A 30 7.29 -12.36 7.93
CA ALA A 30 7.77 -13.05 9.12
C ALA A 30 8.33 -14.45 8.76
N PRO A 31 9.51 -14.85 9.24
CA PRO A 31 10.10 -16.15 8.95
C PRO A 31 9.17 -17.30 9.38
N GLY A 32 8.91 -18.23 8.46
CA GLY A 32 8.06 -19.40 8.73
C GLY A 32 6.56 -19.12 8.79
N CYS A 33 6.12 -17.87 8.57
CA CYS A 33 4.69 -17.55 8.52
C CYS A 33 4.12 -17.77 7.12
N GLU A 34 3.20 -18.72 6.99
CA GLU A 34 2.54 -19.04 5.72
C GLU A 34 1.67 -17.89 5.19
N VAL A 35 1.02 -17.14 6.10
CA VAL A 35 0.18 -15.98 5.74
C VAL A 35 1.03 -14.86 5.17
N CYS A 36 2.15 -14.51 5.81
CA CYS A 36 3.07 -13.51 5.28
C CYS A 36 3.68 -13.96 3.95
N ALA A 37 4.03 -15.24 3.80
CA ALA A 37 4.57 -15.78 2.55
C ALA A 37 3.55 -15.74 1.39
N ALA A 38 2.28 -16.02 1.68
CA ALA A 38 1.20 -15.94 0.69
C ALA A 38 0.97 -14.49 0.22
N ASN A 39 0.86 -13.55 1.16
CA ASN A 39 0.71 -12.14 0.85
C ASN A 39 1.93 -11.59 0.10
N TRP A 40 3.15 -12.00 0.47
CA TRP A 40 4.35 -11.62 -0.26
C TRP A 40 4.33 -12.06 -1.73
N LYS A 41 3.86 -13.28 -2.02
CA LYS A 41 3.69 -13.75 -3.41
C LYS A 41 2.66 -12.92 -4.17
N GLN A 42 1.53 -12.61 -3.55
CA GLN A 42 0.46 -11.80 -4.17
C GLN A 42 0.91 -10.36 -4.41
N LEU A 43 1.67 -9.78 -3.47
CA LEU A 43 2.32 -8.48 -3.64
C LEU A 43 3.18 -8.45 -4.89
N LYS A 44 4.10 -9.42 -5.04
CA LYS A 44 5.02 -9.47 -6.19
C LYS A 44 4.31 -9.69 -7.52
N ALA A 45 3.23 -10.47 -7.52
CA ALA A 45 2.39 -10.64 -8.71
C ALA A 45 1.67 -9.32 -9.08
N ALA A 46 1.05 -8.64 -8.10
CA ALA A 46 0.37 -7.37 -8.31
C ALA A 46 1.34 -6.27 -8.76
N GLU A 47 2.53 -6.20 -8.17
CA GLU A 47 3.62 -5.30 -8.58
C GLU A 47 4.03 -5.57 -10.03
N GLY A 48 4.21 -6.83 -10.42
CA GLY A 48 4.54 -7.22 -11.80
C GLY A 48 3.45 -6.90 -12.82
N HIS A 49 2.18 -6.86 -12.41
CA HIS A 49 1.05 -6.44 -13.25
C HIS A 49 0.81 -4.92 -13.24
N GLY A 50 1.61 -4.15 -12.47
CA GLY A 50 1.41 -2.72 -12.30
C GLY A 50 0.21 -2.33 -11.43
N ASN A 51 -0.41 -3.30 -10.73
CA ASN A 51 -1.50 -3.04 -9.80
C ASN A 51 -0.95 -2.61 -8.43
N ILE A 52 -0.51 -1.36 -8.34
CA ILE A 52 0.11 -0.80 -7.13
C ILE A 52 -0.85 -0.80 -5.93
N ALA A 53 -2.15 -0.58 -6.16
CA ALA A 53 -3.13 -0.58 -5.08
C ALA A 53 -3.26 -1.95 -4.42
N GLU A 54 -3.32 -3.02 -5.22
CA GLU A 54 -3.35 -4.40 -4.71
C GLU A 54 -2.02 -4.79 -4.05
N ALA A 55 -0.89 -4.43 -4.65
CA ALA A 55 0.42 -4.65 -4.06
C ALA A 55 0.55 -3.97 -2.68
N ALA A 56 0.08 -2.72 -2.56
CA ALA A 56 0.11 -1.97 -1.31
C ALA A 56 -0.78 -2.61 -0.23
N ARG A 57 -1.93 -3.17 -0.60
CA ARG A 57 -2.78 -3.90 0.34
C ARG A 57 -2.05 -5.10 0.93
N HIS A 58 -1.43 -5.93 0.09
CA HIS A 58 -0.64 -7.07 0.59
C HIS A 58 0.56 -6.64 1.42
N ALA A 59 1.20 -5.52 1.08
CA ALA A 59 2.29 -4.97 1.88
C ALA A 59 1.82 -4.57 3.29
N THR A 60 0.63 -3.97 3.41
CA THR A 60 0.00 -3.66 4.70
C THR A 60 -0.30 -4.93 5.50
N GLU A 61 -0.93 -5.94 4.89
CA GLU A 61 -1.23 -7.21 5.57
C GLU A 61 0.05 -7.88 6.12
N VAL A 62 1.15 -7.84 5.36
CA VAL A 62 2.44 -8.36 5.82
C VAL A 62 2.97 -7.57 7.02
N ARG A 63 2.91 -6.23 7.00
CA ARG A 63 3.39 -5.39 8.12
C ARG A 63 2.55 -5.59 9.38
N ASP A 64 1.24 -5.59 9.24
CA ASP A 64 0.31 -5.71 10.36
C ASP A 64 0.48 -7.07 11.04
N HIS A 65 0.49 -8.15 10.25
CA HIS A 65 0.70 -9.50 10.77
C HIS A 65 2.11 -9.69 11.37
N ALA A 66 3.17 -9.15 10.73
CA ALA A 66 4.53 -9.26 11.26
C ALA A 66 4.74 -8.47 12.56
N SER A 67 4.02 -7.36 12.74
CA SER A 67 4.06 -6.55 13.96
C SER A 67 3.33 -7.19 15.15
N GLY A 68 2.58 -8.27 14.93
CA GLY A 68 1.79 -8.95 15.96
C GLY A 68 0.62 -8.13 16.48
N VAL A 69 0.22 -7.08 15.76
CA VAL A 69 -0.96 -6.26 16.07
C VAL A 69 -2.20 -7.03 15.60
N HIS A 70 -2.63 -7.99 16.42
CA HIS A 70 -3.86 -8.76 16.26
C HIS A 70 -4.64 -8.76 17.57
#